data_AF-A8PGD4-F1
#
_entry.id   AF-A8PGD4-F1
#
_cell.length_a   1.000
_cell.length_b   1.000
_cell.length_c   1.000
_cell.angle_alpha   90.00
_cell.angle_beta   90.00
_cell.angle_gamma   90.00
#
_symmetry.space_group_name_H-M   'P 1'
#
loop_
_entity.id
_entity.type
_entity.pdbx_description
1 polymer ?
#
loop_
_entity_poly.entity_id
_entity_poly.type
_entity_poly.pdbx_seq_one_letter_code
_entity_poly.pdbx_strand_id
1 'polypeptide(L)'
;MTIEEKEDFYVIRKRVLEDKLRRIQLCVTTLESINDKWFTYTQQIVTMKRREEEEEKYKTVTEGDQGIFQLLHEGKEAIITLTMHKDEVDQNLKYG
;
A
#
# COMPACT_ATOMS: atom_id res chain seq x y z
N MET A 1 -13.48 19.62 27.13
CA MET A 1 -12.15 19.18 26.71
C MET A 1 -11.22 20.37 26.87
N THR A 2 -10.23 20.26 27.75
CA THR A 2 -9.18 21.26 27.93
C THR A 2 -8.27 21.31 26.70
N ILE A 3 -7.41 22.32 26.61
CA ILE A 3 -6.42 22.43 25.52
C ILE A 3 -5.44 21.25 25.56
N GLU A 4 -5.00 20.88 26.77
CA GLU A 4 -4.09 19.76 27.03
C GLU A 4 -4.70 18.41 26.61
N GLU A 5 -5.98 18.16 26.93
CA GLU A 5 -6.71 16.96 26.49
C GLU A 5 -6.86 16.89 24.96
N LYS A 6 -6.96 18.04 24.27
CA LYS A 6 -6.99 18.09 22.81
C LYS A 6 -5.62 17.74 22.23
N GLU A 7 -4.54 18.28 22.76
CA GLU A 7 -3.17 18.02 22.30
C GLU A 7 -2.82 16.54 22.42
N ASP A 8 -3.09 15.91 23.57
CA ASP A 8 -2.86 14.48 23.79
C ASP A 8 -3.65 13.62 22.79
N PHE A 9 -4.90 13.99 22.53
CA PHE A 9 -5.74 13.31 21.55
C PHE A 9 -5.13 13.38 20.13
N TYR A 10 -4.63 14.54 19.70
CA TYR A 10 -3.98 14.69 18.40
C TYR A 10 -2.69 13.89 18.29
N VAL A 11 -1.87 13.87 19.34
CA VAL A 11 -0.63 13.07 19.38
C VAL A 11 -0.93 11.59 19.25
N ILE A 12 -1.91 11.06 19.99
CA ILE A 12 -2.31 9.65 19.91
C ILE A 12 -2.82 9.31 18.50
N ARG A 13 -3.70 10.15 17.92
CA ARG A 13 -4.24 9.91 16.59
C ARG A 13 -3.18 9.98 15.50
N LYS A 14 -2.24 10.91 15.60
CA LYS A 14 -1.10 11.00 14.68
C LYS A 14 -0.28 9.72 14.72
N ARG A 15 0.04 9.21 15.91
CA ARG A 15 0.79 7.96 16.05
C ARG A 15 0.07 6.77 15.43
N VAL A 16 -1.25 6.67 15.63
CA VAL A 16 -2.07 5.61 15.02
C VAL A 16 -2.10 5.73 13.50
N LEU A 17 -2.21 6.95 12.96
CA LEU A 17 -2.17 7.21 11.53
C LEU A 17 -0.82 6.81 10.93
N GLU A 18 0.29 7.19 11.57
CA GLU A 18 1.64 6.83 11.14
C GLU A 18 1.88 5.32 11.14
N ASP A 19 1.41 4.60 12.18
CA ASP A 19 1.52 3.14 12.24
C ASP A 19 0.75 2.48 11.10
N LYS A 20 -0.49 2.91 10.85
CA LYS A 20 -1.31 2.41 9.74
C LYS A 20 -0.65 2.69 8.38
N LEU A 21 -0.14 3.91 8.18
CA LEU A 21 0.55 4.30 6.96
C LEU A 21 1.75 3.39 6.69
N ARG A 22 2.60 3.16 7.71
CA ARG A 22 3.76 2.27 7.61
C ARG A 22 3.37 0.84 7.27
N ARG A 23 2.29 0.32 7.86
CA ARG A 23 1.80 -1.04 7.56
C ARG A 23 1.31 -1.15 6.12
N ILE A 24 0.57 -0.17 5.61
CA ILE A 24 0.11 -0.18 4.21
C ILE A 24 1.32 -0.08 3.27
N GLN A 25 2.28 0.80 3.54
CA GLN A 25 3.53 0.91 2.78
C GLN A 25 4.29 -0.42 2.73
N LEU A 26 4.40 -1.11 3.86
CA LEU A 26 5.04 -2.44 3.92
C LEU A 26 4.29 -3.46 3.07
N CYS A 27 2.95 -3.52 3.16
CA CYS A 27 2.14 -4.43 2.37
C CYS A 27 2.28 -4.17 0.87
N VAL A 28 2.16 -2.91 0.43
CA VAL A 28 2.32 -2.51 -0.98
C VAL A 28 3.70 -2.90 -1.50
N THR A 29 4.77 -2.49 -0.80
CA THR A 29 6.15 -2.78 -1.23
C THR A 29 6.44 -4.28 -1.31
N THR A 30 5.90 -5.05 -0.35
CA THR A 30 6.07 -6.51 -0.33
C THR A 30 5.32 -7.16 -1.49
N LEU A 31 4.09 -6.73 -1.75
CA LEU A 31 3.26 -7.25 -2.83
C LEU A 31 3.86 -6.92 -4.21
N GLU A 32 4.37 -5.70 -4.40
CA GLU A 32 5.10 -5.31 -5.61
C GLU A 32 6.32 -6.21 -5.83
N SER A 33 7.15 -6.42 -4.79
CA SER A 33 8.34 -7.26 -4.90
C SER A 33 8.02 -8.71 -5.26
N ILE A 34 6.96 -9.28 -4.66
CA ILE A 34 6.52 -10.64 -4.95
C ILE A 34 5.97 -10.73 -6.38
N ASN A 35 5.18 -9.75 -6.80
CA ASN A 35 4.62 -9.67 -8.15
C ASN A 35 5.74 -9.61 -9.20
N ASP A 36 6.74 -8.75 -9.01
CA ASP A 36 7.88 -8.59 -9.93
C ASP A 36 8.72 -9.87 -10.02
N LYS A 37 8.94 -10.55 -8.88
CA LYS A 37 9.65 -11.83 -8.83
C LYS A 37 8.89 -12.91 -9.59
N TRP A 38 7.57 -13.00 -9.40
CA TRP A 38 6.75 -13.97 -10.13
C TRP A 38 6.75 -13.67 -11.62
N PHE A 39 6.54 -12.42 -12.02
CA PHE A 39 6.61 -12.01 -13.42
C PHE A 39 7.96 -12.39 -14.06
N THR A 40 9.07 -12.07 -13.38
CA THR A 40 10.42 -12.41 -13.83
C THR A 40 10.62 -13.92 -13.95
N TYR A 41 10.19 -14.70 -12.95
CA TYR A 41 10.25 -16.16 -12.99
C TYR A 41 9.48 -16.71 -14.19
N THR A 42 8.26 -16.24 -14.44
CA THR A 42 7.43 -16.67 -15.57
C THR A 42 8.12 -16.39 -16.90
N GLN A 43 8.72 -15.20 -17.07
CA GLN A 43 9.46 -14.84 -18.29
C GLN A 43 10.73 -15.67 -18.52
N GLN A 44 11.35 -16.20 -17.45
CA GLN A 44 12.54 -17.05 -17.53
C GLN A 44 12.23 -18.50 -17.93
N ILE A 45 10.95 -18.92 -17.93
CA ILE A 45 10.58 -20.27 -18.34
C ILE A 45 10.84 -20.45 -19.84
N VAL A 46 11.75 -21.36 -20.18
CA VAL A 46 12.15 -21.64 -21.57
C VAL A 46 11.11 -22.49 -22.31
N THR A 47 10.46 -23.42 -21.60
CA THR A 47 9.45 -24.29 -22.20
C THR A 47 8.13 -23.54 -22.41
N MET A 48 7.75 -23.32 -23.67
CA MET A 48 6.56 -22.54 -24.05
C MET A 48 5.28 -23.00 -23.34
N LYS A 49 4.97 -24.30 -23.37
CA LYS A 49 3.78 -24.84 -22.69
C LYS A 49 3.73 -24.50 -21.19
N ARG A 50 4.86 -24.64 -20.50
CA ARG A 50 4.95 -24.34 -19.05
C ARG A 50 4.85 -22.84 -18.79
N ARG A 51 5.38 -22.01 -19.70
CA ARG A 51 5.25 -20.55 -19.60
C ARG A 51 3.79 -20.13 -19.71
N GLU A 52 3.07 -20.62 -20.72
CA GLU A 52 1.65 -20.33 -20.93
C GLU A 52 0.81 -20.73 -19.71
N GLU A 53 1.04 -21.91 -19.14
CA GLU A 53 0.37 -22.37 -17.92
C GLU A 53 0.64 -21.45 -16.70
N GLU A 54 1.86 -20.92 -16.54
CA GLU A 54 2.19 -19.99 -15.46
C GLU A 54 1.70 -18.57 -15.74
N GLU A 55 1.66 -18.13 -17.01
CA GLU A 55 1.08 -16.84 -17.41
C GLU A 55 -0.42 -16.81 -17.13
N GLU A 56 -1.15 -17.91 -17.38
CA GLU A 56 -2.57 -18.02 -17.06
C GLU A 56 -2.80 -17.92 -15.54
N LYS A 57 -2.02 -18.65 -14.74
CA LYS A 57 -2.09 -18.54 -13.26
C LYS A 57 -1.78 -17.13 -12.79
N TYR A 58 -0.72 -16.52 -13.31
CA TYR A 58 -0.34 -15.15 -12.97
C TYR A 58 -1.51 -14.21 -13.27
N LYS A 59 -2.06 -14.28 -14.49
CA LYS A 59 -3.21 -13.49 -14.92
C LYS A 59 -4.41 -13.61 -13.97
N THR A 60 -4.76 -14.83 -13.56
CA THR A 60 -5.90 -15.07 -12.64
C THR A 60 -5.73 -14.45 -11.25
N VAL A 61 -4.49 -14.24 -10.80
CA VAL A 61 -4.19 -13.64 -9.49
C VAL A 61 -3.96 -12.13 -9.60
N THR A 62 -3.44 -11.65 -10.74
CA THR A 62 -3.12 -10.23 -10.90
C THR A 62 -4.27 -9.38 -11.41
N GLU A 63 -5.13 -9.93 -12.25
CA GLU A 63 -6.23 -9.21 -12.88
C GLU A 63 -7.55 -9.30 -12.07
N GLY A 64 -8.47 -8.38 -12.35
CA GLY A 64 -9.79 -8.29 -11.72
C GLY A 64 -9.86 -7.33 -10.54
N ASP A 65 -11.08 -7.10 -10.04
CA ASP A 65 -11.39 -6.09 -9.01
C ASP A 65 -10.75 -6.38 -7.65
N GLN A 66 -10.31 -7.61 -7.41
CA GLN A 66 -9.56 -8.01 -6.21
C GLN A 66 -8.16 -8.55 -6.57
N GLY A 67 -7.73 -8.36 -7.81
CA GLY A 67 -6.42 -8.78 -8.30
C GLY A 67 -5.30 -7.92 -7.71
N ILE A 68 -4.07 -8.43 -7.79
CA ILE A 68 -2.88 -7.74 -7.28
C ILE A 68 -2.78 -6.30 -7.83
N PHE A 69 -3.09 -6.07 -9.11
CA PHE A 69 -2.98 -4.73 -9.69
C PHE A 69 -3.92 -3.72 -9.04
N GLN A 70 -5.16 -4.14 -8.76
CA GLN A 70 -6.14 -3.28 -8.09
C GLN A 70 -5.73 -3.02 -6.64
N LEU A 71 -5.28 -4.06 -5.92
CA LEU A 71 -4.79 -3.92 -4.54
C LEU A 71 -3.59 -2.98 -4.43
N LEU A 72 -2.66 -3.05 -5.39
CA LEU A 72 -1.50 -2.16 -5.46
C LEU A 72 -1.92 -0.72 -5.75
N HIS A 73 -2.86 -0.52 -6.67
CA HIS A 73 -3.40 0.80 -6.97
C HIS A 73 -4.07 1.43 -5.74
N GLU A 74 -5.00 0.71 -5.12
CA GLU A 74 -5.71 1.17 -3.91
C GLU A 74 -4.75 1.42 -2.75
N GLY A 75 -3.77 0.56 -2.56
CA GLY A 75 -2.74 0.74 -1.53
C GLY A 75 -1.93 2.02 -1.74
N LYS A 76 -1.54 2.33 -2.97
CA LYS A 76 -0.82 3.57 -3.31
C LYS A 76 -1.68 4.81 -3.10
N GLU A 77 -2.92 4.79 -3.54
CA GLU A 77 -3.88 5.90 -3.32
C GLU A 77 -4.13 6.14 -1.84
N ALA A 78 -4.25 5.07 -1.05
CA ALA A 78 -4.37 5.17 0.41
C ALA A 78 -3.12 5.81 1.04
N ILE A 79 -1.92 5.43 0.60
CA ILE A 79 -0.67 6.03 1.08
C ILE A 79 -0.63 7.53 0.77
N ILE A 80 -0.98 7.94 -0.45
CA ILE A 80 -1.01 9.34 -0.86
C ILE A 80 -1.99 10.11 0.02
N THR A 81 -3.24 9.64 0.11
CA THR A 81 -4.31 10.30 0.86
C THR A 81 -3.98 10.45 2.34
N LEU A 82 -3.50 9.39 2.98
CA LEU A 82 -3.15 9.41 4.40
C LEU A 82 -1.91 10.28 4.68
N THR A 83 -0.96 10.35 3.74
CA THR A 83 0.20 11.24 3.86
C THR A 83 -0.23 12.70 3.79
N MET A 84 -1.07 13.06 2.82
CA MET A 84 -1.63 14.42 2.71
C MET A 84 -2.37 14.83 3.99
N HIS A 85 -3.25 13.96 4.50
CA HIS A 85 -3.98 14.25 5.73
C HIS A 85 -3.06 14.45 6.94
N LYS A 86 -2.01 13.64 7.06
CA LYS A 86 -1.01 13.79 8.11
C LYS A 86 -0.30 15.15 8.01
N ASP A 87 0.08 15.56 6.81
CA ASP A 87 0.79 16.82 6.57
C ASP A 87 -0.11 18.03 6.84
N GLU A 88 -1.40 17.97 6.48
CA GLU A 88 -2.41 19.00 6.82
C GLU A 88 -2.59 19.14 8.34
N VAL A 89 -2.70 18.03 9.06
CA VAL A 89 -2.79 18.04 10.53
C VAL A 89 -1.54 18.65 11.15
N ASP A 90 -0.36 18.31 10.64
CA ASP A 90 0.91 18.86 11.11
C ASP A 90 1.05 20.37 10.85
N GLN A 91 0.52 20.86 9.73
CA GLN A 91 0.48 22.30 9.44
C GLN A 91 -0.48 23.03 10.38
N ASN A 92 -1.68 22.49 10.58
CA ASN A 92 -2.68 23.08 11.47
C ASN A 92 -2.22 23.13 12.93
N LEU A 93 -1.46 22.13 13.40
CA LEU A 93 -0.89 22.15 14.76
C LEU A 93 0.30 23.11 14.91
N LYS A 94 1.00 23.45 13.82
CA LYS A 94 2.14 24.37 13.86
C LYS A 94 1.75 25.84 13.76
N TYR A 95 0.62 26.14 13.12
CA TYR A 95 0.21 27.51 12.78
C TYR A 95 -1.21 27.88 13.24
N GLY A 96 -1.93 26.97 13.89
CA GLY A 96 -3.31 27.15 14.38
C GLY A 96 -3.42 27.44 15.87
#